data_AF-A0A0B1U124-F1
#
_entry.id   AF-A0A0B1U124-F1
#
_cell.length_a   1.000
_cell.length_b   1.000
_cell.length_c   1.000
_cell.angle_alpha   90.00
_cell.angle_beta   90.00
_cell.angle_gamma   90.00
#
_symmetry.space_group_name_H-M   'P 1'
#
loop_
_entity.id
_entity.type
_entity.pdbx_description
1 polymer ?
#
loop_
_entity_poly.entity_id
_entity_poly.type
_entity_poly.pdbx_seq_one_letter_code
_entity_poly.pdbx_strand_id
1 'polypeptide(L)' 'MEQENTIAYYLDMIERAPSYQDLVFIRNRIFDAIEATLPQEDVGVIKRAWTDRAKDERVPVVPIGQKNTGN' A
#
# COMPACT_ATOMS: atom_id res chain seq x y z
N MET A 1 -11.03 15.21 11.97
CA MET A 1 -12.04 14.59 11.08
C MET A 1 -11.52 14.34 9.66
N GLU A 2 -11.12 15.34 8.87
CA GLU A 2 -10.66 15.08 7.47
C GLU A 2 -9.34 14.29 7.38
N GLN A 3 -8.39 14.54 8.28
CA GLN A 3 -7.09 13.84 8.32
C GLN A 3 -7.22 12.38 8.79
N GLU A 4 -8.02 12.12 9.81
CA GLU A 4 -8.30 10.75 10.30
C GLU A 4 -8.96 9.88 9.21
N ASN A 5 -9.89 10.45 8.45
CA ASN A 5 -10.48 9.77 7.27
C ASN A 5 -9.44 9.50 6.18
N THR A 6 -8.44 10.38 6.05
CA THR A 6 -7.40 10.25 5.02
C THR A 6 -6.39 9.16 5.37
N ILE A 7 -5.99 9.05 6.65
CA ILE A 7 -5.13 7.96 7.12
C ILE A 7 -5.85 6.62 7.00
N ALA A 8 -7.10 6.55 7.49
CA ALA A 8 -7.91 5.33 7.42
C ALA A 8 -8.08 4.84 5.98
N TYR A 9 -8.24 5.76 5.03
CA TYR A 9 -8.28 5.45 3.60
C TYR A 9 -6.99 4.78 3.11
N TYR A 10 -5.81 5.33 3.44
CA TYR A 10 -4.54 4.73 3.02
C TYR A 10 -4.25 3.39 3.68
N LEU A 11 -4.66 3.21 4.94
CA LEU A 11 -4.53 1.94 5.64
C LEU A 11 -5.42 0.85 5.03
N ASP A 12 -6.68 1.16 4.72
CA ASP A 12 -7.60 0.23 4.04
C ASP A 12 -7.07 -0.15 2.64
N MET A 13 -6.51 0.82 1.90
CA MET A 13 -5.90 0.56 0.59
C MET A 13 -4.71 -0.41 0.67
N ILE A 14 -3.87 -0.30 1.71
CA ILE A 14 -2.75 -1.23 1.95
C ILE A 14 -3.26 -2.62 2.34
N GLU A 15 -4.26 -2.70 3.23
CA GLU A 15 -4.82 -3.96 3.69
C GLU A 15 -5.43 -4.75 2.51
N ARG A 16 -6.16 -4.04 1.64
CA ARG A 16 -6.83 -4.61 0.47
C ARG A 16 -5.91 -4.86 -0.72
N ALA A 17 -4.63 -4.52 -0.64
CA ALA A 17 -3.68 -4.77 -1.72
C ALA A 17 -3.64 -6.28 -2.04
N PRO A 18 -4.06 -6.69 -3.26
CA PRO A 18 -4.22 -8.10 -3.59
C PRO A 18 -2.88 -8.79 -3.87
N SER A 19 -1.81 -8.03 -4.13
CA SER A 19 -0.48 -8.57 -4.41
C SER A 19 0.65 -7.68 -3.95
N TYR A 20 1.86 -8.22 -3.95
CA TYR A 20 3.07 -7.46 -3.63
C TYR A 20 3.34 -6.37 -4.68
N GLN A 21 2.92 -6.56 -5.94
CA GLN A 21 3.04 -5.51 -6.96
C GLN A 21 2.18 -4.29 -6.64
N ASP A 22 0.97 -4.50 -6.10
CA ASP A 22 0.11 -3.40 -5.68
C ASP A 22 0.75 -2.64 -4.53
N LEU A 23 1.38 -3.34 -3.57
CA LEU A 23 2.17 -2.70 -2.52
C LEU A 23 3.34 -1.89 -3.11
N VAL A 24 4.08 -2.41 -4.08
CA VAL A 24 5.15 -1.67 -4.77
C VAL A 24 4.60 -0.44 -5.50
N PHE A 25 3.45 -0.56 -6.15
CA PHE A 25 2.77 0.57 -6.80
C PHE A 25 2.39 1.64 -5.77
N ILE A 26 1.77 1.25 -4.65
CA ILE A 26 1.41 2.17 -3.56
C ILE A 26 2.66 2.90 -3.04
N ARG A 27 3.76 2.19 -2.79
CA ARG A 27 5.02 2.78 -2.35
C ARG A 27 5.56 3.79 -3.37
N ASN A 28 5.55 3.46 -4.66
CA ASN A 28 6.21 4.29 -5.69
C ASN A 28 5.34 5.45 -6.20
N ARG A 29 4.02 5.39 -6.02
CA ARG A 29 3.08 6.39 -6.57
C ARG A 29 2.34 7.18 -5.51
N ILE A 30 2.10 6.59 -4.35
CA ILE A 30 1.23 7.19 -3.33
C ILE A 30 2.03 7.74 -2.16
N PHE A 31 3.17 7.12 -1.79
CA PHE A 31 3.96 7.61 -0.65
C PHE A 31 4.48 9.03 -0.84
N ASP A 32 4.91 9.42 -2.04
CA ASP A 32 5.31 10.81 -2.30
C ASP A 32 4.19 11.81 -1.97
N ALA A 33 2.94 11.46 -2.31
CA ALA A 33 1.78 12.31 -2.01
C ALA A 33 1.46 12.31 -0.51
N ILE A 34 1.56 11.17 0.16
CA ILE A 34 1.35 11.03 1.61
C ILE A 34 2.38 11.86 2.37
N GLU A 35 3.66 11.77 2.00
CA GLU A 35 4.76 12.52 2.64
C GLU A 35 4.63 14.03 2.44
N ALA A 36 4.00 14.46 1.36
CA ALA A 36 3.73 15.88 1.09
C ALA A 36 2.48 16.43 1.79
N THR A 37 1.54 15.57 2.18
CA THR A 37 0.19 15.99 2.65
C THR A 37 -0.08 15.68 4.11
N LEU A 38 0.55 14.66 4.68
CA LEU A 38 0.33 14.22 6.05
C LEU A 38 1.51 14.56 6.97
N PRO A 39 1.25 14.75 8.28
CA PRO A 39 2.33 14.90 9.25
C PRO A 39 3.17 13.63 9.35
N GLN A 40 4.42 13.77 9.78
CA GLN A 40 5.37 12.65 9.82
C GLN A 40 4.92 11.47 10.70
N GLU A 41 4.14 11.75 11.75
CA GLU A 41 3.58 10.70 12.61
C GLU A 41 2.66 9.76 11.82
N ASP A 42 1.74 10.33 11.04
CA ASP A 42 0.79 9.59 10.21
C ASP A 42 1.48 8.85 9.05
N VAL A 43 2.43 9.52 8.41
CA VAL A 43 3.30 8.90 7.40
C VAL A 43 4.00 7.67 8.00
N GLY A 44 4.50 7.77 9.23
CA GLY A 44 5.14 6.68 9.96
C GLY A 44 4.21 5.49 10.17
N VAL A 45 2.95 5.75 10.54
CA VAL A 45 1.91 4.73 10.70
C VAL A 45 1.64 4.00 9.38
N ILE A 46 1.48 4.75 8.28
CA ILE A 46 1.20 4.18 6.95
C ILE A 46 2.41 3.37 6.43
N LYS A 47 3.63 3.90 6.59
CA LYS A 47 4.88 3.18 6.24
C LYS A 47 5.01 1.87 7.01
N ARG A 48 4.64 1.87 8.29
CA ARG A 48 4.66 0.66 9.12
C ARG A 48 3.64 -0.37 8.64
N ALA A 49 2.39 0.04 8.44
CA ALA A 49 1.33 -0.84 7.93
C ALA A 49 1.70 -1.47 6.57
N TRP A 50 2.26 -0.66 5.66
CA TRP A 50 2.78 -1.15 4.39
C TRP A 50 3.90 -2.18 4.58
N THR A 51 4.84 -1.91 5.48
CA THR A 51 5.97 -2.81 5.75
C THR A 51 5.51 -4.14 6.35
N ASP A 52 4.56 -4.10 7.28
CA ASP A 52 3.98 -5.30 7.89
C ASP A 52 3.24 -6.12 6.83
N ARG A 53 2.46 -5.47 5.95
CA ARG A 53 1.78 -6.15 4.85
C ARG A 53 2.76 -6.70 3.80
N ALA A 54 3.82 -5.97 3.48
CA ALA A 54 4.86 -6.41 2.54
C ALA A 54 5.66 -7.62 3.04
N LYS A 55 5.75 -7.81 4.37
CA LYS A 55 6.35 -8.99 5.00
C LYS A 55 5.38 -10.16 5.16
N ASP A 56 4.08 -9.94 4.94
CA ASP A 56 3.08 -10.99 5.08
C ASP A 56 3.22 -11.99 3.92
N GLU A 57 3.62 -13.21 4.24
CA GLU A 57 3.79 -14.31 3.28
C GLU A 57 2.50 -14.68 2.55
N ARG A 58 1.34 -14.25 3.07
CA ARG A 58 0.03 -14.40 2.41
C ARG A 58 -0.17 -13.44 1.24
N VAL A 59 0.68 -12.41 1.10
CA VAL A 59 0.61 -11.49 -0.04
C VAL A 59 1.27 -12.17 -1.24
N PRO A 60 0.52 -12.52 -2.28
CA PRO A 60 1.10 -13.20 -3.43
C PRO A 60 2.07 -12.27 -4.16
N VAL A 61 3.28 -12.77 -4.41
CA VAL A 61 4.23 -12.14 -5.32
C VAL A 61 3.88 -12.60 -6.73
N VAL A 62 2.97 -11.89 -7.38
CA VAL A 62 2.65 -12.15 -8.79
C VAL A 62 3.83 -11.63 -9.65
N PRO A 63 4.35 -12.41 -10.62
CA PRO A 63 5.35 -11.92 -11.56
C PRO A 63 4.75 -10.89 -12.52
N ILE A 64 5.49 -9.83 -12.86
CA ILE A 64 5.08 -8.87 -13.90
C ILE A 64 5.17 -9.63 -15.23
N GLY A 65 4.04 -10.13 -15.73
CA GLY A 65 4.00 -10.81 -17.03
C GLY A 65 3.02 -11.97 -17.16
N GLN A 66 2.50 -12.53 -16.06
CA GLN A 66 1.43 -13.54 -16.14
C GLN A 66 0.07 -12.85 -16.28
N LYS A 67 -0.18 -12.25 -17.45
CA LYS A 67 -1.54 -12.23 -17.97
C LYS A 67 -1.95 -13.71 -18.06
N ASN A 68 -2.98 -14.11 -17.33
CA ASN A 68 -3.66 -15.36 -17.58
C ASN A 68 -4.14 -15.33 -19.05
N THR A 69 -3.33 -15.86 -19.96
CA THR A 69 -3.81 -16.42 -21.21
C THR A 69 -4.40 -17.78 -20.85
N GLY A 70 -5.52 -17.76 -20.12
CA GLY A 70 -6.36 -18.93 -19.90
C GLY A 70 -7.45 -18.89 -20.94
N ASN A 71 -7.22 -19.56 -22.07
CA ASN A 71 -8.27 -20.01 -22.98
C ASN A 71 -8.02 -21.47 -23.33
#